data_AF-A0A9Q1LCR2-F1
#
_entry.id   AF-A0A9Q1LCR2-F1
#
_cell.length_a   1.000
_cell.length_b   1.000
_cell.length_c   1.000
_cell.angle_alpha   90.00
_cell.angle_beta   90.00
_cell.angle_gamma   90.00
#
_symmetry.space_group_name_H-M   'P 1'
#
loop_
_entity.id
_entity.type
_entity.pdbx_description
1 polymer ?
#
loop_
_entity_poly.entity_id
_entity_poly.type
_entity_poly.pdbx_seq_one_letter_code
_entity_poly.pdbx_strand_id
1 'polypeptide(L)'
;MGLLELSKKILQTLREDGCDSLMDEVCSFCGKHDIPIFKMDEDYTNGKSKGNMSGILYLNHFRVEVFYVVIDLARQELNSHFDVVTSELLLGMASLSPLDSFDGYDNELAKYYPSEFGDKKLGKLNSFIVYFKSVIASFSPLKRG
;
A
#
# COMPACT_ATOMS: atom_id res chain seq x y z
N MET A 1 10.42 -9.73 -1.37
CA MET A 1 9.75 -8.62 -2.08
C MET A 1 9.29 -7.65 -1.00
N GLY A 2 9.78 -6.41 -1.00
CA GLY A 2 9.40 -5.42 0.00
C GLY A 2 7.94 -4.98 -0.17
N LEU A 3 7.35 -4.37 0.88
CA LEU A 3 5.96 -3.91 0.88
C LEU A 3 5.64 -3.00 -0.31
N LEU A 4 6.55 -2.06 -0.63
CA LEU A 4 6.38 -1.15 -1.76
C LEU A 4 6.27 -1.87 -3.11
N GLU A 5 7.17 -2.83 -3.37
CA GLU A 5 7.18 -3.60 -4.61
C GLU A 5 5.95 -4.52 -4.71
N LEU A 6 5.50 -5.06 -3.57
CA LEU A 6 4.25 -5.80 -3.51
C LEU A 6 3.04 -4.90 -3.84
N SER A 7 2.97 -3.70 -3.26
CA SER A 7 1.89 -2.74 -3.51
C SER A 7 1.86 -2.30 -4.97
N LYS A 8 3.02 -2.00 -5.58
CA LYS A 8 3.12 -1.67 -7.01
C LYS A 8 2.63 -2.82 -7.88
N LYS A 9 3.03 -4.06 -7.54
CA LYS A 9 2.60 -5.26 -8.27
C LYS A 9 1.09 -5.48 -8.16
N ILE A 10 0.51 -5.33 -6.98
CA ILE A 10 -0.95 -5.45 -6.77
C ILE A 10 -1.70 -4.41 -7.62
N LEU A 11 -1.27 -3.14 -7.60
CA LEU A 11 -1.89 -2.10 -8.42
C LEU A 11 -1.79 -2.39 -9.92
N GLN A 12 -0.65 -2.94 -10.37
CA GLN A 12 -0.48 -3.36 -11.76
C GLN A 12 -1.44 -4.51 -12.12
N THR A 13 -1.51 -5.55 -11.29
CA THR A 13 -2.42 -6.68 -11.51
C THR A 13 -3.88 -6.25 -11.51
N LEU A 14 -4.27 -5.34 -10.60
CA LEU A 14 -5.64 -4.79 -10.57
C LEU A 14 -5.99 -4.05 -11.86
N ARG A 15 -5.01 -3.36 -12.47
CA ARG A 15 -5.20 -2.61 -13.72
C ARG A 15 -5.30 -3.52 -14.94
N GLU A 16 -4.44 -4.53 -15.02
CA GLU A 16 -4.32 -5.40 -16.20
C GLU A 16 -5.44 -6.44 -16.25
N ASP A 17 -5.61 -7.20 -15.15
CA ASP A 17 -6.47 -8.39 -15.15
C ASP A 17 -7.48 -8.42 -13.97
N GLY A 18 -7.31 -7.56 -12.97
CA GLY A 18 -8.08 -7.62 -11.72
C GLY A 18 -9.35 -6.77 -11.68
N CYS A 19 -9.61 -5.95 -12.71
CA CYS A 19 -10.71 -4.99 -12.67
C CYS A 19 -12.10 -5.65 -12.58
N ASP A 20 -12.32 -6.77 -13.27
CA ASP A 20 -13.61 -7.46 -13.26
C ASP A 20 -13.86 -8.11 -11.89
N SER A 21 -12.84 -8.76 -11.32
CA SER A 21 -12.91 -9.33 -9.96
C SER A 21 -13.13 -8.26 -8.88
N LEU A 22 -12.49 -7.10 -9.01
CA LEU A 22 -12.70 -5.97 -8.11
C LEU A 22 -14.14 -5.46 -8.21
N MET A 23 -14.69 -5.43 -9.42
CA MET A 23 -16.07 -5.03 -9.64
C MET A 23 -17.08 -5.98 -9.03
N ASP A 24 -16.84 -7.28 -9.14
CA ASP A 24 -17.68 -8.28 -8.47
C ASP A 24 -17.65 -8.11 -6.94
N GLU A 25 -16.47 -7.82 -6.38
CA GLU A 25 -16.32 -7.56 -4.95
C GLU A 25 -17.06 -6.28 -4.51
N VAL A 26 -16.93 -5.20 -5.27
CA VAL A 26 -17.65 -3.94 -5.03
C VAL A 26 -19.17 -4.15 -5.13
N CYS A 27 -19.65 -4.87 -6.15
CA CYS A 27 -21.07 -5.20 -6.29
C CYS A 27 -21.55 -6.06 -5.13
N SER A 28 -20.78 -7.07 -4.73
CA SER A 28 -21.09 -7.92 -3.57
C SER A 28 -21.15 -7.13 -2.27
N PHE A 29 -20.21 -6.21 -2.05
CA PHE A 29 -20.20 -5.31 -0.91
C PHE A 29 -21.43 -4.40 -0.89
N CYS A 30 -21.73 -3.73 -2.01
CA CYS A 30 -22.90 -2.87 -2.12
C CYS A 30 -24.20 -3.64 -1.85
N GLY A 31 -24.33 -4.85 -2.41
CA GLY A 31 -25.49 -5.71 -2.17
C GLY A 31 -25.65 -6.14 -0.70
N LYS A 32 -24.53 -6.38 0.02
CA LYS A 32 -24.56 -6.69 1.46
C LYS A 32 -24.97 -5.51 2.34
N HIS A 33 -24.79 -4.29 1.85
CA HIS A 33 -25.03 -3.06 2.61
C HIS A 33 -26.24 -2.26 2.11
N ASP A 34 -27.10 -2.87 1.30
CA ASP A 34 -28.27 -2.24 0.66
C ASP A 34 -27.94 -0.94 -0.09
N ILE A 35 -26.70 -0.83 -0.59
CA ILE A 35 -26.27 0.29 -1.41
C ILE A 35 -26.81 0.03 -2.82
N PRO A 36 -27.60 0.95 -3.41
CA PRO A 36 -28.19 0.74 -4.72
C PRO A 36 -27.10 0.59 -5.78
N ILE A 37 -27.07 -0.59 -6.41
CA ILE A 37 -26.17 -0.89 -7.53
C ILE A 37 -26.85 -0.41 -8.81
N PHE A 38 -26.18 0.46 -9.56
CA PHE A 38 -26.62 0.81 -10.92
C PHE A 38 -26.55 -0.43 -11.81
N LYS A 39 -27.51 -0.59 -12.72
CA LYS A 39 -27.41 -1.66 -13.72
C LYS A 39 -26.22 -1.37 -14.64
N MET A 40 -25.17 -2.17 -14.48
CA MET A 40 -23.90 -1.99 -15.17
C MET A 40 -24.00 -2.18 -16.70
N ASP A 41 -25.02 -2.93 -17.13
CA ASP A 41 -25.35 -3.19 -18.53
C ASP A 41 -26.29 -2.14 -19.16
N GLU A 42 -26.67 -1.10 -18.41
CA GLU A 42 -27.41 0.01 -19.00
C GLU A 42 -26.46 0.97 -19.70
N ASP A 43 -26.97 1.62 -20.74
CA ASP A 43 -26.22 2.61 -21.49
C ASP A 43 -25.96 3.84 -20.63
N TYR A 44 -24.71 4.27 -20.58
CA TYR A 44 -24.29 5.43 -19.81
C TYR A 44 -24.88 6.68 -20.44
N THR A 45 -25.81 7.33 -19.73
CA THR A 45 -26.34 8.62 -20.14
C THR A 45 -25.68 9.71 -19.33
N ASN A 46 -24.83 10.51 -19.97
CA ASN A 46 -24.36 11.75 -19.34
C ASN A 46 -25.59 12.64 -19.16
N GLY A 47 -25.97 12.97 -17.92
CA GLY A 47 -27.25 13.60 -17.55
C GLY A 47 -27.60 14.93 -18.23
N LYS A 48 -26.74 15.42 -19.13
CA LYS A 48 -26.89 16.61 -19.97
C LYS A 48 -27.56 16.35 -21.32
N SER A 49 -27.54 15.12 -21.84
CA SER A 49 -28.14 14.78 -23.15
C SER A 49 -29.30 13.82 -22.99
N LYS A 50 -30.49 14.38 -22.72
CA LYS A 50 -31.75 13.65 -22.64
C LYS A 50 -32.18 13.20 -24.05
N GLY A 51 -31.51 12.19 -24.60
CA GLY A 51 -31.91 11.61 -25.90
C GLY A 51 -30.85 10.84 -26.68
N ASN A 52 -29.56 10.97 -26.35
CA ASN A 52 -28.52 10.24 -27.08
C ASN A 52 -27.94 9.15 -26.18
N MET A 53 -28.26 7.90 -26.49
CA MET A 53 -27.49 6.75 -26.02
C MET A 53 -26.02 6.97 -26.38
N SER A 54 -25.11 6.89 -25.41
CA SER A 54 -23.68 7.05 -25.67
C SER A 54 -23.09 5.81 -26.35
N GLY A 55 -23.80 4.67 -26.27
CA GLY A 55 -23.31 3.36 -26.70
C GLY A 55 -22.21 2.82 -25.78
N ILE A 56 -21.96 3.46 -24.64
CA ILE A 56 -20.96 3.08 -23.64
C ILE A 56 -21.72 2.54 -22.43
N LEU A 57 -21.48 1.28 -22.05
CA LEU A 57 -22.07 0.72 -20.84
C LEU A 57 -21.57 1.45 -19.58
N TYR A 58 -22.44 1.58 -18.57
CA TYR A 58 -22.06 2.11 -17.26
C TYR A 58 -20.81 1.41 -16.70
N LEU A 59 -20.68 0.10 -16.91
CA LEU A 59 -19.50 -0.68 -16.56
C LEU A 59 -18.21 -0.09 -17.14
N ASN A 60 -18.21 0.22 -18.43
CA ASN A 60 -17.04 0.73 -19.13
C ASN A 60 -16.68 2.14 -18.67
N HIS A 61 -17.70 2.98 -18.45
CA HIS A 61 -17.50 4.31 -17.89
C HIS A 61 -16.84 4.24 -16.50
N PHE A 62 -17.37 3.41 -15.61
CA PHE A 62 -16.84 3.27 -14.25
C PHE A 62 -15.41 2.68 -14.25
N ARG A 63 -15.16 1.69 -15.09
CA ARG A 63 -13.84 1.07 -15.26
C ARG A 63 -12.78 2.08 -15.67
N VAL A 64 -13.06 2.86 -16.72
CA VAL A 64 -12.09 3.79 -17.30
C VAL A 64 -11.97 5.06 -16.48
N GLU A 65 -13.09 5.70 -16.14
CA GLU A 65 -13.10 7.05 -15.56
C GLU A 65 -12.91 7.04 -14.03
N VAL A 66 -13.17 5.91 -13.37
CA VAL A 66 -13.03 5.80 -11.91
C VAL A 66 -11.87 4.88 -11.56
N PHE A 67 -11.93 3.58 -11.88
CA PHE A 67 -10.92 2.66 -11.36
C PHE A 67 -9.53 2.88 -11.94
N TYR A 68 -9.40 2.97 -13.26
CA TYR A 68 -8.09 3.19 -13.86
C TYR A 68 -7.47 4.51 -13.43
N VAL A 69 -8.28 5.57 -13.33
CA VAL A 69 -7.82 6.87 -12.80
C VAL A 69 -7.31 6.73 -11.37
N VAL A 70 -8.07 6.08 -10.48
CA VAL A 70 -7.66 5.91 -9.07
C VAL A 70 -6.42 5.03 -8.94
N ILE A 71 -6.33 3.93 -9.69
CA ILE A 71 -5.17 3.03 -9.68
C ILE A 71 -3.92 3.75 -10.21
N ASP A 72 -4.06 4.49 -11.31
CA ASP A 72 -2.95 5.22 -11.92
C ASP A 72 -2.46 6.35 -11.01
N LEU A 73 -3.38 7.07 -10.34
CA LEU A 73 -3.03 8.06 -9.33
C LEU A 73 -2.31 7.43 -8.13
N ALA A 74 -2.83 6.33 -7.58
CA ALA A 74 -2.18 5.64 -6.46
C ALA A 74 -0.78 5.16 -6.82
N ARG A 75 -0.60 4.67 -8.06
CA ARG A 75 0.70 4.24 -8.58
C ARG A 75 1.64 5.43 -8.78
N GLN A 76 1.15 6.55 -9.32
CA GLN A 76 1.94 7.76 -9.48
C GLN A 76 2.39 8.32 -8.13
N GLU A 77 1.51 8.35 -7.14
CA GLU A 77 1.81 8.79 -5.79
C GLU A 77 2.90 7.90 -5.17
N LEU A 78 2.75 6.57 -5.26
CA LEU A 78 3.76 5.64 -4.76
C LEU A 78 5.12 5.84 -5.43
N ASN A 79 5.14 6.11 -6.74
CA ASN A 79 6.40 6.30 -7.48
C ASN A 79 7.03 7.68 -7.24
N SER A 80 6.25 8.70 -6.88
CA SER A 80 6.77 10.06 -6.64
C SER A 80 7.22 10.26 -5.19
N HIS A 81 6.58 9.60 -4.23
CA HIS A 81 6.91 9.71 -2.81
C HIS A 81 7.94 8.69 -2.32
N PHE A 82 8.01 7.52 -2.96
CA PHE A 82 8.95 6.47 -2.58
C PHE A 82 9.94 6.22 -3.71
N ASP A 83 10.99 7.04 -3.76
CA ASP A 83 12.18 6.74 -4.54
C ASP A 83 13.01 5.63 -3.85
N VAL A 84 14.11 5.21 -4.47
CA VAL A 84 14.99 4.18 -3.90
C VAL A 84 15.43 4.53 -2.47
N VAL A 85 15.74 5.80 -2.20
CA VAL A 85 16.24 6.28 -0.91
C VAL A 85 15.12 6.29 0.14
N THR A 86 13.93 6.79 -0.18
CA THR A 86 12.79 6.76 0.75
C THR A 86 12.34 5.34 1.06
N SER A 87 12.45 4.44 0.07
CA SER A 87 12.11 3.02 0.21
C SER A 87 13.08 2.30 1.15
N GLU A 88 14.39 2.54 1.02
CA GLU A 88 15.43 2.02 1.91
C GLU A 88 15.29 2.59 3.32
N LEU A 89 14.96 3.88 3.44
CA LEU A 89 14.67 4.53 4.72
C LEU A 89 13.46 3.89 5.43
N LEU A 90 12.36 3.65 4.71
CA LEU A 90 11.18 2.98 5.26
C LEU A 90 11.44 1.54 5.65
N LEU A 91 12.25 0.82 4.87
CA LEU A 91 12.68 -0.53 5.23
C LEU A 91 13.52 -0.50 6.53
N GLY A 92 14.40 0.49 6.65
CA GLY A 92 15.16 0.75 7.87
C GLY A 92 14.31 1.20 9.06
N MET A 93 13.21 1.92 8.84
CA MET A 93 12.27 2.29 9.91
C MET A 93 11.38 1.10 10.31
N ALA A 94 10.97 0.27 9.35
CA ALA A 94 10.24 -0.97 9.63
C ALA A 94 11.09 -1.97 10.41
N SER A 95 12.40 -1.99 10.18
CA SER A 95 13.32 -2.78 10.99
C SER A 95 13.53 -2.24 12.40
N LEU A 96 13.14 -0.98 12.65
CA LEU A 96 13.00 -0.43 13.99
C LEU A 96 11.66 -0.80 14.67
N SER A 97 10.86 -1.66 14.05
CA SER A 97 9.60 -2.12 14.62
C SER A 97 9.86 -3.03 15.84
N PRO A 98 9.34 -2.64 17.02
CA PRO A 98 9.41 -3.49 18.21
C PRO A 98 8.57 -4.76 18.09
N LEU A 99 7.62 -4.83 17.14
CA LEU A 99 6.77 -6.00 16.89
C LEU A 99 7.56 -7.17 16.31
N ASP A 100 8.52 -6.89 15.44
CA ASP A 100 9.38 -7.91 14.83
C ASP A 100 10.71 -8.06 15.59
N SER A 101 10.75 -7.64 16.85
CA SER A 101 11.96 -7.68 17.69
C SER A 101 13.19 -7.05 17.02
N PHE A 102 12.98 -6.06 16.14
CA PHE A 102 14.01 -5.46 15.31
C PHE A 102 14.86 -6.47 14.51
N ASP A 103 14.27 -7.59 14.05
CA ASP A 103 14.99 -8.67 13.34
C ASP A 103 15.51 -8.26 11.96
N GLY A 104 15.00 -7.17 11.38
CA GLY A 104 15.50 -6.62 10.12
C GLY A 104 16.52 -5.49 10.28
N TYR A 105 16.92 -5.14 11.52
CA TYR A 105 17.68 -3.91 11.75
C TYR A 105 19.12 -4.08 11.30
N ASP A 106 19.43 -3.52 10.14
CA ASP A 106 20.78 -3.27 9.70
C ASP A 106 21.12 -1.79 9.92
N ASN A 107 22.34 -1.49 10.38
CA ASN A 107 22.82 -0.12 10.63
C ASN A 107 22.97 0.70 9.33
N GLU A 108 22.51 0.16 8.19
CA GLU A 108 22.47 0.80 6.87
C GLU A 108 21.89 2.22 6.93
N LEU A 109 20.85 2.48 7.75
CA LEU A 109 20.31 3.83 7.95
C LEU A 109 21.37 4.87 8.37
N ALA A 110 22.32 4.49 9.21
CA ALA A 110 23.39 5.38 9.63
C ALA A 110 24.39 5.68 8.50
N LYS A 111 24.48 4.81 7.48
CA LYS A 111 25.31 5.04 6.28
C LYS A 111 24.71 6.12 5.38
N TYR A 112 23.38 6.28 5.36
CA TYR A 112 22.71 7.34 4.58
C TYR A 112 22.78 8.72 5.25
N TYR A 113 22.97 8.77 6.58
CA TYR A 113 23.06 10.02 7.35
C TYR A 113 24.37 10.11 8.15
N PRO A 114 25.55 10.07 7.50
CA PRO A 114 26.84 9.98 8.20
C PRO A 114 27.17 11.24 9.01
N SER A 115 26.62 12.40 8.64
CA SER A 115 26.74 13.65 9.39
C SER A 115 26.00 13.61 10.72
N GLU A 116 24.92 12.85 10.81
CA GLU A 116 24.09 12.75 12.01
C GLU A 116 24.54 11.61 12.93
N PHE A 117 25.09 10.54 12.36
CA PHE A 117 25.47 9.29 13.03
C PHE A 117 26.97 8.97 12.91
N GLY A 118 27.83 9.79 13.53
CA GLY A 118 29.24 9.43 13.73
C GLY A 118 29.43 8.22 14.68
N ASP A 119 30.62 7.60 14.67
CA ASP A 119 30.94 6.33 15.35
C ASP A 119 30.42 6.23 16.81
N LYS A 120 30.58 7.31 17.59
CA LYS A 120 30.15 7.35 18.99
C LYS A 120 28.62 7.29 19.15
N LYS A 121 27.86 7.89 18.23
CA LYS A 121 26.38 7.86 18.26
C LYS A 121 25.88 6.51 17.76
N LEU A 122 26.53 5.93 16.75
CA LEU A 122 26.28 4.57 16.26
C LEU A 122 26.44 3.51 17.37
N GLY A 123 27.52 3.58 18.14
CA GLY A 123 27.73 2.69 19.28
C GLY A 123 26.64 2.80 20.36
N LYS A 124 26.17 4.02 20.64
CA LYS A 124 25.07 4.27 21.58
C LYS A 124 23.74 3.72 21.06
N LEU A 125 23.44 3.93 19.77
CA LEU A 125 22.23 3.43 19.14
C LEU A 125 22.19 1.90 19.15
N ASN A 126 23.30 1.24 18.80
CA ASN A 126 23.42 -0.22 18.89
C ASN A 126 23.21 -0.74 20.31
N SER A 127 23.83 -0.10 21.30
CA SER A 127 23.66 -0.48 22.70
C SER A 127 22.20 -0.32 23.16
N PHE A 128 21.53 0.75 22.72
CA PHE A 128 20.13 1.01 22.99
C PHE A 128 19.21 -0.04 22.36
N ILE A 129 19.46 -0.42 21.11
CA ILE A 129 18.68 -1.44 20.40
C ILE A 129 18.87 -2.82 21.05
N VAL A 130 20.10 -3.20 21.42
CA VAL A 130 20.36 -4.46 22.15
C VAL A 130 19.61 -4.48 23.49
N TYR A 131 19.66 -3.37 24.24
CA TYR A 131 18.90 -3.23 25.47
C TYR A 131 17.39 -3.38 25.23
N PHE A 132 16.83 -2.64 24.27
CA PHE A 132 15.41 -2.73 23.94
C PHE A 132 14.98 -4.12 23.47
N LYS A 133 15.77 -4.81 22.64
CA LYS A 133 15.54 -6.21 22.26
C LYS A 133 15.43 -7.12 23.49
N SER A 134 16.34 -6.96 24.46
CA SER A 134 16.30 -7.76 25.70
C SER A 134 15.08 -7.47 26.56
N VAL A 135 14.66 -6.21 26.62
CA VAL A 135 13.46 -5.78 27.34
C VAL A 135 12.22 -6.36 26.66
N ILE A 136 12.07 -6.25 25.35
CA ILE A 136 10.92 -6.82 24.62
C ILE A 136 10.88 -8.34 24.74
N ALA A 137 12.03 -9.03 24.59
CA ALA A 137 12.11 -10.48 24.78
C ALA A 137 11.67 -10.93 26.18
N SER A 138 11.86 -10.08 27.20
CA SER A 138 11.36 -10.33 28.55
C SER A 138 9.85 -10.16 28.71
N PHE A 139 9.20 -9.45 27.77
CA PHE A 139 7.75 -9.25 27.71
C PHE A 139 7.02 -10.20 26.76
N SER A 140 7.72 -10.92 25.89
CA SER A 140 7.12 -11.96 25.04
C SER A 140 6.52 -13.05 25.93
N PRO A 141 5.18 -13.22 25.97
CA PRO A 141 4.59 -14.34 26.69
C PRO A 141 5.06 -15.63 26.00
N LEU A 142 5.50 -16.59 26.80
CA LEU A 142 5.78 -17.97 26.40
C LEU A 142 4.92 -18.40 25.20
N LYS A 143 5.58 -18.91 24.15
CA LYS A 143 4.96 -19.80 23.15
C LYS A 143 4.06 -20.79 23.90
N ARG A 144 2.75 -20.58 23.88
CA ARG A 144 1.78 -21.64 24.18
C ARG A 144 1.44 -22.32 22.86
N GLY A 145 1.51 -23.65 22.90
CA GLY A 145 1.46 -24.54 21.75
C GLY A 145 0.12 -24.64 21.06
#